data_AF-A0A953M6U3-F1
#
_entry.id   AF-A0A953M6U3-F1
#
_cell.length_a   1.000
_cell.length_b   1.000
_cell.length_c   1.000
_cell.angle_alpha   90.00
_cell.angle_beta   90.00
_cell.angle_gamma   90.00
#
_symmetry.space_group_name_H-M   'P 1'
#
loop_
_entity.id
_entity.type
_entity.pdbx_description
1 polymer ?
#
loop_
_entity_poly.entity_id
_entity_poly.type
_entity_poly.pdbx_seq_one_letter_code
_entity_poly.pdbx_strand_id
1 'polypeptide(L)'
;AIAVDLDRRVRGQHAPTAGLLGRLAKNAEAIGDDELAFEVWTQLSSSIPDGQPDWFEARCGAIRVLADMRPADALAAIRQHRVLYPQLGPSPWDVRLAALERRLGSEAGGSGP
;
A
#
# COMPACT_ATOMS: atom_id res chain seq x y z
N ALA A 1 17.25 12.04 -29.62
CA ALA A 1 18.42 11.84 -28.76
C ALA A 1 18.19 10.60 -27.90
N ILE A 2 18.82 9.48 -28.25
CA ILE A 2 18.62 8.16 -27.59
C ILE A 2 19.10 8.18 -26.12
N ALA A 3 19.97 9.13 -25.76
CA ALA A 3 20.44 9.33 -24.39
C ALA A 3 19.31 9.68 -23.39
N VAL A 4 18.28 10.44 -23.80
CA VAL A 4 17.15 10.81 -22.91
C VAL A 4 16.22 9.63 -22.65
N ASP A 5 16.13 8.70 -23.60
CA ASP A 5 15.25 7.54 -23.51
C ASP A 5 15.88 6.41 -22.66
N LEU A 6 17.22 6.38 -22.60
CA LEU A 6 17.96 5.53 -21.68
C LEU A 6 17.88 6.08 -20.23
N ASP A 7 17.96 7.40 -20.06
CA ASP A 7 17.77 8.06 -18.74
C ASP A 7 16.37 7.80 -18.14
N ARG A 8 15.35 7.64 -19.00
CA ARG A 8 13.99 7.23 -18.59
C ARG A 8 13.89 5.76 -18.22
N ARG A 9 14.68 4.89 -18.82
CA ARG A 9 14.70 3.45 -18.55
C ARG A 9 15.58 3.07 -17.36
N VAL A 10 16.51 3.94 -16.96
CA VAL A 10 17.55 3.67 -15.95
C VAL A 10 17.42 4.54 -14.69
N ARG A 11 16.32 5.27 -14.46
CA ARG A 11 15.93 5.68 -13.09
C ARG A 11 15.39 4.48 -12.28
N GLY A 12 16.20 3.43 -12.24
CA GLY A 12 16.14 2.37 -11.25
C GLY A 12 16.76 2.88 -9.97
N GLN A 13 15.88 3.29 -9.06
CA GLN A 13 16.01 3.49 -7.61
C GLN A 13 15.00 4.58 -7.31
N HIS A 14 13.91 4.19 -6.65
CA HIS A 14 12.87 5.08 -6.18
C HIS A 14 13.49 6.34 -5.60
N ALA A 15 12.95 7.51 -5.99
CA ALA A 15 13.50 8.80 -5.59
C ALA A 15 13.85 8.76 -4.09
N PRO A 16 14.96 9.35 -3.63
CA PRO A 16 15.37 9.31 -2.22
C PRO A 16 14.21 9.66 -1.26
N THR A 17 13.30 10.51 -1.71
CA THR A 17 12.04 10.87 -1.05
C THR A 17 11.10 9.67 -0.81
N ALA A 18 10.92 8.76 -1.77
CA ALA A 18 10.08 7.57 -1.62
C ALA A 18 10.63 6.61 -0.55
N GLY A 19 11.96 6.40 -0.56
CA GLY A 19 12.62 5.63 0.49
C GLY A 19 12.55 6.29 1.88
N LEU A 20 12.59 7.62 1.93
CA LEU A 20 12.40 8.39 3.18
C LEU A 20 10.97 8.28 3.71
N LEU A 21 9.96 8.48 2.85
CA LEU A 21 8.54 8.35 3.21
C LEU A 21 8.22 6.94 3.69
N GLY A 22 8.71 5.90 3.00
CA GLY A 22 8.52 4.52 3.45
C GLY A 22 9.12 4.24 4.84
N ARG A 23 10.28 4.84 5.17
CA ARG A 23 10.87 4.75 6.52
C ARG A 23 10.08 5.55 7.56
N LEU A 24 9.60 6.74 7.21
CA LEU A 24 8.79 7.57 8.09
C LEU A 24 7.49 6.86 8.46
N ALA A 25 6.79 6.27 7.47
CA ALA A 25 5.57 5.53 7.72
C ALA A 25 5.81 4.35 8.67
N LYS A 26 6.86 3.54 8.43
CA LYS A 26 7.24 2.43 9.31
C LYS A 26 7.57 2.88 10.73
N ASN A 27 8.20 4.05 10.89
CA ASN A 27 8.48 4.62 12.21
C ASN A 27 7.22 5.12 12.92
N ALA A 28 6.31 5.77 12.19
CA ALA A 28 5.01 6.20 12.71
C ALA A 28 4.21 5.00 13.25
N GLU A 29 4.15 3.90 12.49
CA GLU A 29 3.53 2.65 12.95
C GLU A 29 4.22 2.09 14.21
N ALA A 30 5.55 2.13 14.27
CA ALA A 30 6.31 1.60 15.40
C ALA A 30 6.05 2.37 16.71
N ILE A 31 5.60 3.64 16.62
CA ILE A 31 5.23 4.45 17.78
C ILE A 31 3.70 4.52 18.01
N GLY A 32 2.90 3.82 17.18
CA GLY A 32 1.44 3.78 17.27
C GLY A 32 0.74 5.04 16.73
N ASP A 33 1.41 5.83 15.89
CA ASP A 33 0.82 6.98 15.22
C ASP A 33 0.23 6.55 13.86
N ASP A 34 -0.90 5.84 13.92
CA ASP A 34 -1.54 5.23 12.76
C ASP A 34 -2.07 6.28 11.77
N GLU A 35 -2.50 7.45 12.24
CA GLU A 35 -2.99 8.52 11.36
C GLU A 35 -1.84 9.07 10.50
N LEU A 36 -0.67 9.34 11.12
CA LEU A 36 0.52 9.76 10.40
C LEU A 36 1.03 8.66 9.45
N ALA A 37 1.04 7.41 9.91
CA ALA A 37 1.46 6.30 9.07
C ALA A 37 0.56 6.18 7.82
N PHE A 38 -0.75 6.31 7.98
CA PHE A 38 -1.71 6.27 6.89
C PHE A 38 -1.54 7.44 5.91
N GLU A 39 -1.35 8.66 6.42
CA GLU A 39 -1.09 9.85 5.61
C GLU A 39 0.16 9.64 4.74
N VAL A 40 1.26 9.21 5.36
CA VAL A 40 2.56 9.04 4.68
C VAL A 40 2.49 7.93 3.64
N TRP A 41 1.83 6.80 3.93
CA TRP A 41 1.63 5.74 2.94
C TRP A 41 0.78 6.19 1.77
N THR A 42 -0.28 6.95 2.04
CA THR A 42 -1.15 7.50 0.99
C THR A 42 -0.37 8.47 0.10
N GLN A 43 0.37 9.40 0.70
CA GLN A 43 1.25 10.32 -0.01
C GLN A 43 2.28 9.58 -0.87
N LEU A 44 2.93 8.55 -0.30
CA LEU A 44 3.89 7.73 -1.04
C LEU A 44 3.22 7.07 -2.24
N SER A 45 2.05 6.47 -2.07
CA SER A 45 1.32 5.81 -3.15
C SER A 45 0.92 6.78 -4.26
N SER A 46 0.53 8.02 -3.93
CA SER A 46 0.21 9.06 -4.91
C SER A 46 1.44 9.62 -5.63
N SER A 47 2.64 9.41 -5.08
CA SER A 47 3.91 9.89 -5.67
C SER A 47 4.56 8.90 -6.63
N ILE A 48 4.07 7.66 -6.68
CA ILE A 48 4.61 6.58 -7.50
C ILE A 48 3.59 6.24 -8.60
N PRO A 49 4.01 6.04 -9.86
CA PRO A 49 3.11 5.55 -10.89
C PRO A 49 2.45 4.21 -10.51
N ASP A 50 1.15 4.14 -10.72
CA ASP A 50 0.33 2.93 -10.53
C ASP A 50 0.95 1.69 -11.21
N GLY A 51 0.85 0.55 -10.54
CA GLY A 51 1.34 -0.73 -11.05
C GLY A 51 2.84 -0.98 -10.87
N GLN A 52 3.61 -0.02 -10.35
CA GLN A 52 5.02 -0.23 -10.01
C GLN A 52 5.17 -1.03 -8.70
N PRO A 53 6.24 -1.82 -8.53
CA PRO A 53 6.45 -2.64 -7.32
C PRO A 53 6.33 -1.85 -6.00
N ASP A 54 6.93 -0.66 -5.92
CA ASP A 54 6.88 0.17 -4.71
C ASP A 54 5.54 0.88 -4.51
N TRP A 55 4.76 1.06 -5.59
CA TRP A 55 3.37 1.50 -5.48
C TRP A 55 2.52 0.46 -4.76
N PHE A 56 2.75 -0.84 -5.04
CA PHE A 56 2.08 -1.92 -4.30
C PHE A 56 2.50 -1.95 -2.83
N GLU A 57 3.78 -1.71 -2.50
CA GLU A 57 4.22 -1.56 -1.10
C GLU A 57 3.43 -0.45 -0.40
N ALA A 58 3.38 0.74 -1.00
CA ALA A 58 2.73 1.89 -0.42
C ALA A 58 1.21 1.69 -0.24
N ARG A 59 0.53 1.12 -1.24
CA ARG A 59 -0.90 0.76 -1.14
C ARG A 59 -1.16 -0.29 -0.08
N CYS A 60 -0.29 -1.31 0.02
CA CYS A 60 -0.39 -2.31 1.08
C CYS A 60 -0.23 -1.70 2.46
N GLY A 61 0.75 -0.79 2.63
CA GLY A 61 0.96 -0.05 3.86
C GLY A 61 -0.29 0.75 4.27
N ALA A 62 -0.80 1.58 3.36
CA ALA A 62 -1.98 2.41 3.61
C ALA A 62 -3.21 1.57 4.02
N ILE A 63 -3.51 0.51 3.25
CA ILE A 63 -4.67 -0.35 3.52
C ILE A 63 -4.52 -1.08 4.87
N ARG A 64 -3.31 -1.53 5.22
CA ARG A 64 -3.05 -2.22 6.48
C ARG A 64 -3.25 -1.29 7.67
N VAL A 65 -2.69 -0.09 7.64
CA VAL A 65 -2.87 0.89 8.72
C VAL A 65 -4.35 1.30 8.81
N LEU A 66 -5.02 1.47 7.67
CA LEU A 66 -6.46 1.71 7.64
C LEU A 66 -7.27 0.55 8.25
N ALA A 67 -6.80 -0.69 8.15
CA ALA A 67 -7.47 -1.85 8.74
C ALA A 67 -7.49 -1.79 10.27
N ASP A 68 -6.45 -1.20 10.87
CA ASP A 68 -6.33 -1.07 12.31
C ASP A 68 -7.17 0.12 12.84
N MET A 69 -7.29 1.20 12.06
CA MET A 69 -8.11 2.37 12.42
C MET A 69 -9.60 2.22 12.07
N ARG A 70 -9.90 1.72 10.87
CA ARG A 70 -11.22 1.71 10.22
C ARG A 70 -11.40 0.44 9.36
N PRO A 71 -11.68 -0.72 9.97
CA PRO A 71 -11.68 -2.02 9.27
C PRO A 71 -12.69 -2.10 8.12
N ALA A 72 -13.85 -1.46 8.24
CA ALA A 72 -14.86 -1.40 7.18
C ALA A 72 -14.34 -0.66 5.93
N ASP A 73 -13.66 0.47 6.14
CA ASP A 73 -13.07 1.27 5.07
C ASP A 73 -11.90 0.52 4.41
N ALA A 74 -11.09 -0.18 5.19
CA ALA A 74 -10.01 -1.02 4.67
C ALA A 74 -10.54 -2.18 3.81
N LEU A 75 -11.62 -2.84 4.23
CA LEU A 75 -12.24 -3.90 3.44
C LEU A 75 -12.78 -3.36 2.11
N ALA A 76 -13.41 -2.19 2.12
CA ALA A 76 -13.84 -1.51 0.89
C ALA A 76 -12.64 -1.17 -0.01
N ALA A 77 -11.55 -0.65 0.57
CA ALA A 77 -10.33 -0.30 -0.17
C ALA A 77 -9.67 -1.53 -0.82
N ILE A 78 -9.60 -2.68 -0.13
CA ILE A 78 -9.05 -3.92 -0.71
C ILE A 78 -9.93 -4.43 -1.86
N ARG A 79 -11.25 -4.39 -1.69
CA ARG A 79 -12.19 -4.82 -2.75
C ARG A 79 -12.02 -3.97 -4.00
N GLN A 80 -11.92 -2.65 -3.83
CA GLN A 80 -11.62 -1.73 -4.94
C GLN A 80 -10.26 -2.03 -5.57
N HIS A 81 -9.22 -2.25 -4.76
CA HIS A 81 -7.89 -2.62 -5.24
C HIS A 81 -7.92 -3.91 -6.08
N ARG A 82 -8.68 -4.93 -5.66
CA ARG A 82 -8.82 -6.18 -6.42
C ARG A 82 -9.51 -5.99 -7.77
N VAL A 83 -10.51 -5.10 -7.84
CA VAL A 83 -11.18 -4.80 -9.11
C VAL A 83 -10.17 -4.28 -10.14
N LEU A 84 -9.26 -3.40 -9.70
CA LEU A 84 -8.21 -2.84 -10.57
C LEU A 84 -7.04 -3.81 -10.79
N TYR A 85 -6.71 -4.60 -9.76
CA TYR A 85 -5.58 -5.53 -9.75
C TYR A 85 -6.05 -6.90 -9.24
N PRO A 86 -6.58 -7.77 -10.14
CA PRO A 86 -7.16 -9.06 -9.74
C PRO A 86 -6.20 -9.97 -8.97
N GLN A 87 -4.91 -9.91 -9.33
CA GLN A 87 -3.83 -10.65 -8.66
C GLN A 87 -3.28 -9.93 -7.41
N LEU A 88 -3.86 -8.80 -7.02
CA LEU A 88 -3.47 -7.94 -5.90
C LEU A 88 -2.07 -7.29 -5.98
N GLY A 89 -1.20 -7.78 -6.86
CA GLY A 89 0.12 -7.22 -7.12
C GLY A 89 1.17 -8.32 -7.30
N PRO A 90 2.45 -7.95 -7.43
CA PRO A 90 3.54 -8.91 -7.38
C PRO A 90 3.79 -9.39 -5.94
N SER A 91 4.38 -10.58 -5.80
CA SER A 91 4.87 -11.06 -4.50
C SER A 91 5.86 -10.06 -3.88
N PRO A 92 5.78 -9.79 -2.56
CA PRO A 92 4.96 -10.49 -1.55
C PRO A 92 3.59 -9.84 -1.29
N TRP A 93 3.20 -8.83 -2.07
CA TRP A 93 2.04 -7.98 -1.77
C TRP A 93 0.70 -8.68 -2.01
N ASP A 94 0.65 -9.56 -3.00
CA ASP A 94 -0.48 -10.46 -3.26
C ASP A 94 -0.87 -11.28 -2.03
N VAL A 95 0.10 -11.96 -1.42
CA VAL A 95 -0.09 -12.81 -0.25
C VAL A 95 -0.53 -11.97 0.95
N ARG A 96 0.10 -10.80 1.15
CA ARG A 96 -0.22 -9.90 2.27
C ARG A 96 -1.62 -9.32 2.17
N LEU A 97 -2.01 -8.80 1.00
CA LEU A 97 -3.35 -8.24 0.78
C LEU A 97 -4.43 -9.33 0.84
N ALA A 98 -4.16 -10.52 0.29
CA ALA A 98 -5.09 -11.64 0.38
C ALA A 98 -5.31 -12.10 1.82
N ALA A 99 -4.25 -12.13 2.64
CA ALA A 99 -4.36 -12.45 4.06
C ALA A 99 -5.14 -11.39 4.83
N LEU A 100 -4.85 -10.11 4.57
CA LEU A 100 -5.55 -8.99 5.21
C LEU A 100 -7.04 -8.98 4.88
N GLU A 101 -7.39 -9.20 3.62
CA GLU A 101 -8.79 -9.26 3.22
C GLU A 101 -9.56 -10.40 3.86
N ARG A 102 -8.97 -11.61 3.95
CA ARG A 102 -9.60 -12.74 4.64
C ARG A 102 -9.85 -12.41 6.11
N ARG A 103 -8.89 -11.79 6.79
CA ARG A 103 -9.03 -11.34 8.18
C ARG A 103 -10.21 -10.38 8.32
N LEU A 104 -10.23 -9.29 7.54
CA LEU A 104 -11.29 -8.29 7.57
C LEU A 104 -12.66 -8.85 7.20
N GLY A 105 -12.72 -9.78 6.24
CA GLY A 105 -13.95 -10.48 5.87
C GLY A 105 -14.51 -11.36 7.00
N SER A 106 -13.63 -12.01 7.77
CA SER A 106 -14.04 -12.81 8.93
C SER A 106 -14.53 -11.97 10.10
N GLU A 107 -13.88 -10.82 10.36
CA GLU A 107 -14.29 -9.87 11.39
C GLU A 107 -15.65 -9.23 11.06
N ALA A 108 -15.90 -8.92 9.79
CA ALA A 108 -17.18 -8.40 9.34
C ALA A 108 -18.32 -9.45 9.38
N GLY A 109 -18.01 -10.71 9.08
CA GLY A 109 -18.99 -11.81 9.09
C GLY A 109 -19.27 -12.40 10.48
N GLY A 110 -18.37 -12.21 11.44
CA GLY A 110 -18.51 -12.68 12.82
C GLY A 110 -19.36 -11.77 13.73
N SER A 111 -19.80 -10.62 13.22
CA SER A 111 -20.73 -9.73 13.94
C SER A 111 -22.18 -10.11 13.62
N GLY A 112 -22.62 -11.28 14.10
CA GLY A 112 -24.02 -11.71 14.07
C GLY A 112 -24.40 -12.36 15.41
N PRO A 113 -25.46 -11.90 16.11
CA PRO A 113 -26.05 -12.64 17.22
C PRO A 113 -26.76 -13.92 16.73
#